data_AF-A0A5N5E154-F1
#
_entry.id   AF-A0A5N5E154-F1
#
_cell.length_a   1.000
_cell.length_b   1.000
_cell.length_c   1.000
_cell.angle_alpha   90.00
_cell.angle_beta   90.00
_cell.angle_gamma   90.00
#
_symmetry.space_group_name_H-M   'P 1'
#
loop_
_entity.id
_entity.type
_entity.pdbx_description
1 polymer ?
#
loop_
_entity_poly.entity_id
_entity_poly.type
_entity_poly.pdbx_seq_one_letter_code
_entity_poly.pdbx_strand_id
1 'polypeptide(L)' 'MTFSLSTRTSNSVCQLLPVPGQRIRRIDTKTGATSKWATISMTLPSAEGKCWLVSTWDASVDVWRIDIEGIRYEVHP' A
#
# COMPACT_ATOMS: atom_id res chain seq x y z
N MET A 1 -13.28 20.63 -11.25
CA MET A 1 -12.22 20.69 -10.24
C MET A 1 -11.05 19.89 -10.75
N THR A 2 -9.96 20.55 -11.13
CA THR A 2 -8.79 19.92 -11.75
C THR A 2 -7.67 19.89 -10.73
N PHE A 3 -7.24 18.69 -10.31
CA PHE A 3 -6.10 18.52 -9.41
C PHE A 3 -4.85 18.26 -10.25
N SER A 4 -3.99 19.26 -10.37
CA SER A 4 -2.67 19.14 -10.98
C SER A 4 -1.66 18.66 -9.94
N LEU A 5 -1.32 17.37 -9.98
CA LEU A 5 -0.26 16.78 -9.16
C LEU A 5 1.10 17.00 -9.84
N SER A 6 1.75 18.11 -9.49
CA SER A 6 3.16 18.37 -9.81
C SER A 6 4.02 18.19 -8.56
N THR A 7 4.63 17.00 -8.40
CA THR A 7 5.78 16.78 -7.49
C THR A 7 6.67 15.70 -8.08
N ARG A 8 7.41 16.10 -9.10
CA ARG A 8 8.45 15.33 -9.79
C ARG A 8 9.70 15.21 -8.90
N THR A 9 9.62 14.47 -7.77
CA THR A 9 10.80 13.95 -7.02
C THR A 9 10.50 13.08 -5.80
N SER A 10 9.25 12.96 -5.32
CA SER A 10 8.91 12.17 -4.11
C SER A 10 7.93 11.01 -4.37
N ASN A 11 7.93 10.47 -5.59
CA ASN A 11 6.95 9.49 -6.08
C ASN A 11 7.49 8.06 -6.29
N SER A 12 8.80 7.84 -6.18
CA SER A 12 9.42 6.58 -6.62
C SER A 12 8.97 5.37 -5.79
N VAL A 13 8.73 5.54 -4.49
CA VAL A 13 8.26 4.46 -3.61
C VAL A 13 6.80 4.11 -3.91
N CYS A 14 5.95 5.11 -4.18
CA CYS A 14 4.54 4.89 -4.49
C CYS A 14 4.32 4.29 -5.89
N GLN A 15 5.28 4.47 -6.80
CA GLN A 15 5.21 3.92 -8.16
C GLN A 15 5.56 2.42 -8.23
N LEU A 16 6.22 1.87 -7.22
CA LEU A 16 6.50 0.43 -7.09
C LEU A 16 5.35 -0.33 -6.42
N LEU A 17 4.24 0.35 -6.13
CA LEU A 17 3.14 -0.26 -5.42
C LEU A 17 2.32 -1.17 -6.32
N PRO A 18 1.78 -2.25 -5.74
CA PRO A 18 0.96 -3.18 -6.49
C PRO A 18 -0.32 -2.53 -7.03
N VAL A 19 -0.74 -3.03 -8.18
CA VAL A 19 -1.81 -2.45 -9.00
C VAL A 19 -3.16 -2.67 -8.31
N PRO A 20 -4.07 -1.68 -8.32
CA PRO A 20 -5.46 -1.90 -7.88
C PRO A 20 -6.07 -3.15 -8.51
N GLY A 21 -6.79 -3.93 -7.69
CA GLY A 21 -7.36 -5.22 -8.06
C GLY A 21 -6.49 -6.43 -7.69
N GLN A 22 -5.19 -6.26 -7.47
CA GLN A 22 -4.32 -7.35 -7.00
C GLN A 22 -4.60 -7.70 -5.53
N ARG A 23 -4.28 -8.95 -5.16
CA ARG A 23 -4.36 -9.40 -3.76
C ARG A 23 -3.04 -9.11 -3.06
N ILE A 24 -3.12 -8.65 -1.83
CA ILE A 24 -1.97 -8.33 -0.98
C ILE A 24 -2.13 -8.93 0.42
N ARG A 25 -1.02 -9.31 1.03
CA ARG A 25 -0.96 -9.54 2.49
C ARG A 25 0.29 -8.90 3.08
N ARG A 26 0.17 -8.55 4.35
CA ARG A 26 1.26 -8.04 5.18
C ARG A 26 1.92 -9.19 5.93
N ILE A 27 3.24 -9.18 6.00
CA ILE A 27 4.05 -10.13 6.74
C ILE A 27 4.93 -9.35 7.69
N ASP A 28 4.78 -9.57 8.99
CA ASP A 28 5.69 -9.03 9.99
C ASP A 28 6.98 -9.85 9.99
N THR A 29 8.11 -9.20 9.70
CA THR A 29 9.39 -9.92 9.53
C THR A 29 10.04 -10.29 10.85
N LYS A 30 9.62 -9.69 11.98
CA LYS A 30 10.15 -10.00 13.31
C LYS A 30 9.47 -11.22 13.90
N THR A 31 8.16 -11.32 13.70
CA THR A 31 7.31 -12.38 14.28
C THR A 31 6.94 -13.47 13.28
N GLY A 32 7.07 -13.21 11.98
CA GLY A 32 6.57 -14.08 10.91
C GLY A 32 5.05 -14.06 10.77
N ALA A 33 4.34 -13.23 11.54
CA ALA A 33 2.88 -13.16 11.51
C ALA A 33 2.40 -12.63 10.15
N THR A 34 1.35 -13.25 9.62
CA THR A 34 0.77 -12.86 8.32
C THR A 34 -0.65 -12.32 8.51
N SER A 35 -0.98 -11.24 7.79
CA SER A 35 -2.36 -10.77 7.68
C SER A 35 -3.17 -11.67 6.76
N LYS A 36 -4.49 -11.52 6.80
CA LYS A 36 -5.36 -12.04 5.74
C LYS A 36 -5.02 -11.39 4.40
N TRP A 37 -5.38 -12.09 3.33
CA TRP A 37 -5.32 -11.55 1.97
C TRP A 37 -6.42 -10.52 1.77
N ALA A 38 -6.04 -9.31 1.41
CA ALA A 38 -6.93 -8.20 1.07
C ALA A 38 -6.77 -7.82 -0.40
N THR A 39 -7.77 -7.17 -0.99
CA THR A 39 -7.70 -6.64 -2.35
C THR A 39 -7.25 -5.19 -2.30
N ILE A 40 -6.30 -4.82 -3.15
CA ILE A 40 -5.81 -3.44 -3.24
C ILE A 40 -6.87 -2.60 -3.92
N SER A 41 -7.37 -1.59 -3.21
CA SER A 41 -8.37 -0.67 -3.74
C SER A 41 -7.73 0.59 -4.29
N MET A 42 -6.73 1.16 -3.60
CA MET A 42 -5.99 2.34 -4.05
C MET A 42 -4.68 2.53 -3.30
N THR A 43 -3.80 3.33 -3.91
CA THR A 43 -2.54 3.80 -3.32
C THR A 43 -2.57 5.32 -3.21
N LEU A 44 -2.18 5.85 -2.05
CA LEU A 44 -2.27 7.28 -1.75
C LEU A 44 -0.86 7.82 -1.43
N PRO A 45 -0.32 8.73 -2.24
CA PRO A 45 0.91 9.43 -1.91
C PRO A 45 0.65 10.49 -0.83
N SER A 46 1.60 10.66 0.08
CA SER A 46 1.60 11.71 1.10
C SER A 46 2.68 12.76 0.79
N ALA A 47 2.43 14.01 1.18
CA ALA A 47 3.35 15.13 0.99
C ALA A 47 4.73 14.92 1.66
N GLU A 48 4.79 14.06 2.68
CA GLU A 48 6.03 13.72 3.40
C GLU A 48 6.86 12.61 2.71
N GLY A 49 6.50 12.19 1.50
CA GLY A 49 7.15 11.07 0.81
C GLY A 49 6.74 9.68 1.33
N LYS A 50 5.69 9.62 2.16
CA LYS A 50 5.10 8.37 2.66
C LYS A 50 4.05 7.85 1.68
N CYS A 51 3.89 6.54 1.63
CA CYS A 51 2.89 5.89 0.78
C CYS A 51 1.92 5.06 1.62
N TRP A 52 0.63 5.26 1.36
CA TRP A 52 -0.44 4.53 2.02
C TRP A 52 -1.15 3.61 1.03
N LEU A 53 -1.53 2.42 1.51
CA LEU A 53 -2.31 1.44 0.78
C LEU A 53 -3.69 1.36 1.43
N VAL A 54 -4.72 1.45 0.61
CA VAL A 54 -6.08 1.12 1.03
C VAL A 54 -6.41 -0.24 0.46
N SER A 55 -6.73 -1.17 1.34
CA SER A 55 -7.09 -2.54 1.01
C SER A 55 -8.44 -2.91 1.59
N THR A 56 -9.14 -3.82 0.93
CA THR A 56 -10.44 -4.30 1.37
C THR A 56 -10.40 -5.80 1.64
N TRP A 57 -10.97 -6.21 2.76
CA TRP A 57 -11.15 -7.61 3.11
C TRP A 57 -12.51 -7.79 3.78
N ASP A 58 -13.34 -8.68 3.23
CA ASP A 58 -14.65 -9.07 3.79
C ASP A 58 -15.52 -7.88 4.24
N ALA A 59 -15.76 -6.95 3.30
CA ALA A 59 -16.47 -5.67 3.51
C ALA A 59 -15.82 -4.69 4.51
N SER A 60 -14.65 -5.02 5.07
CA SER A 60 -13.84 -4.12 5.88
C SER A 60 -12.80 -3.39 5.02
N VAL A 61 -12.51 -2.15 5.39
CA VAL A 61 -11.46 -1.32 4.76
C VAL A 61 -10.32 -1.18 5.74
N ASP A 62 -9.12 -1.57 5.31
CA ASP A 62 -7.88 -1.40 6.04
C ASP A 62 -6.97 -0.42 5.31
N VAL A 63 -6.27 0.41 6.09
CA VAL A 63 -5.32 1.40 5.56
C VAL A 63 -3.93 1.13 6.17
N TRP A 64 -2.95 0.82 5.32
CA TRP A 64 -1.60 0.46 5.73
C TRP A 64 -0.57 1.46 5.23
N ARG A 65 0.46 1.72 6.04
CA ARG A 65 1.67 2.40 5.56
C ARG A 65 2.62 1.39 4.96
N ILE A 66 3.15 1.71 3.79
CA ILE A 66 3.95 0.77 3.01
C ILE A 66 5.44 0.91 3.35
N ASP A 67 5.83 2.03 3.96
CA ASP A 67 7.19 2.36 4.36
C ASP A 67 7.55 1.94 5.80
N ILE A 68 6.84 0.96 6.37
CA ILE A 68 7.10 0.49 7.73
C ILE A 68 8.27 -0.51 7.73
N GLU A 69 9.32 -0.20 8.51
CA GLU A 69 10.40 -1.14 8.75
C GLU A 69 9.91 -2.41 9.47
N GLY A 70 10.43 -3.56 9.03
CA GLY A 70 10.05 -4.86 9.60
C GLY A 70 8.72 -5.40 9.08
N ILE A 71 8.17 -4.78 8.03
CA ILE A 71 7.00 -5.28 7.31
C ILE A 71 7.40 -5.60 5.88
N ARG A 72 7.04 -6.81 5.43
CA ARG A 72 7.12 -7.22 4.03
C ARG A 72 5.71 -7.36 3.47
N TYR A 73 5.54 -7.01 2.20
CA TYR A 73 4.30 -7.24 1.47
C TYR A 73 4.50 -8.36 0.46
N GLU A 74 3.48 -9.21 0.34
CA GLU A 74 3.39 -10.19 -0.73
C GLU A 74 2.15 -9.88 -1.57
N VAL A 75 2.30 -9.94 -2.88
CA VAL A 75 1.29 -9.55 -3.85
C VAL A 75 1.06 -10.71 -4.80
N HIS A 76 -0.20 -11.03 -5.05
CA HIS A 76 -0.62 -11.96 -6.11
C HIS A 76 -1.52 -11.25 -7.12
N PRO A 77 -1.44 -11.61 -8.41
CA PRO A 77 -2.37 -11.14 -9.42
C PRO A 77 -3.83 -11.50 -9.08
#